data_AF-A0A7Z9IPI8-F1
#
_entry.id   AF-A0A7Z9IPI8-F1
#
_cell.length_a   1.000
_cell.length_b   1.000
_cell.length_c   1.000
_cell.angle_alpha   90.00
_cell.angle_beta   90.00
_cell.angle_gamma   90.00
#
_symmetry.space_group_name_H-M   'P 1'
#
loop_
_entity.id
_entity.type
_entity.pdbx_description
1 polymer ?
#
loop_
_entity_poly.entity_id
_entity_poly.type
_entity_poly.pdbx_seq_one_letter_code
_entity_poly.pdbx_strand_id
1 'polypeptide(L)'
;MIQIRFLSFLAITLFGIHCSDPVKTYPVKGVIVDLKPGEKIVVVDHDTIPDLMMPMVMPFNLKDLKDIDGLSIGDSIHFEFIWADTVTYAKNFRVIGKGQLPETENGFFKDEEYAERKIGETIDDVTLLNLDSSLVRLS
;
A
#
# COMPACT_ATOMS: atom_id res chain seq x y z
N MET A 1 68.46 10.33 -21.45
CA MET A 1 68.91 10.69 -20.08
C MET A 1 68.66 12.18 -19.91
N ILE A 2 67.95 12.72 -18.92
CA ILE A 2 67.38 12.29 -17.62
C ILE A 2 66.23 13.31 -17.34
N GLN A 3 64.96 12.99 -17.06
CA GLN A 3 64.35 12.39 -15.85
C GLN A 3 64.42 13.29 -14.59
N ILE A 4 63.35 13.78 -13.91
CA ILE A 4 61.88 13.64 -14.05
C ILE A 4 61.18 14.84 -13.31
N ARG A 5 59.85 15.03 -13.51
CA ARG A 5 58.81 15.65 -12.60
C ARG A 5 58.62 17.18 -12.51
N PHE A 6 57.39 17.63 -12.79
CA PHE A 6 56.39 18.26 -11.89
C PHE A 6 55.12 18.57 -12.72
N LEU A 7 54.08 17.71 -12.70
CA LEU A 7 52.82 17.83 -11.93
C LEU A 7 51.75 18.73 -12.59
N SER A 8 50.49 18.26 -12.59
CA SER A 8 49.31 18.76 -13.37
C SER A 8 49.32 18.37 -14.85
N PHE A 9 48.25 17.86 -15.48
CA PHE A 9 46.83 17.78 -15.07
C PHE A 9 46.30 16.33 -15.07
N LEU A 10 46.04 15.76 -13.88
CA LEU A 10 45.12 14.63 -13.70
C LEU A 10 43.80 15.17 -13.15
N ALA A 11 43.02 15.84 -14.01
CA ALA A 11 41.79 16.53 -13.58
C ALA A 11 40.78 16.74 -14.72
N ILE A 12 40.69 15.84 -15.71
CA ILE A 12 39.52 15.82 -16.61
C ILE A 12 38.42 15.03 -15.91
N THR A 13 37.78 15.74 -14.99
CA THR A 13 36.37 15.63 -14.61
C THR A 13 35.69 14.31 -14.93
N LEU A 14 35.59 13.46 -13.91
CA LEU A 14 34.60 12.40 -13.84
C LEU A 14 33.20 13.04 -13.79
N PHE A 15 32.67 13.44 -14.94
CA PHE A 15 31.30 13.94 -15.08
C PHE A 15 30.35 12.76 -14.92
N GLY A 16 30.09 12.39 -13.65
CA GLY A 16 29.19 11.32 -13.30
C GLY A 16 27.78 11.65 -13.79
N ILE A 17 27.33 10.92 -14.80
CA ILE A 17 25.96 10.99 -15.31
C ILE A 17 25.05 10.46 -14.19
N HIS A 18 24.48 11.36 -13.39
CA HIS A 18 23.41 11.03 -12.46
C HIS A 18 22.13 10.78 -13.28
N CYS A 19 21.93 9.52 -13.65
CA CYS A 19 20.63 9.04 -14.10
C CYS A 19 19.77 8.81 -12.84
N SER A 20 18.95 9.81 -12.49
CA SER A 20 17.83 9.65 -11.57
C SER A 20 16.59 9.49 -12.42
N ASP A 21 15.75 8.48 -12.15
CA ASP A 21 14.48 8.38 -12.87
C ASP A 21 13.56 9.54 -12.48
N PRO A 22 12.69 9.99 -13.40
CA PRO A 22 11.85 11.15 -13.17
C PRO A 22 10.81 10.86 -12.08
N VAL A 23 10.77 11.71 -11.05
CA VAL A 23 9.76 11.67 -9.99
C VAL A 23 8.36 11.74 -10.60
N LYS A 24 7.58 10.68 -10.44
CA LYS A 24 6.18 10.61 -10.89
C LYS A 24 5.25 11.09 -9.77
N THR A 25 4.13 11.70 -10.17
CA THR A 25 3.07 12.11 -9.24
C THR A 25 1.76 11.53 -9.74
N TYR A 26 1.09 10.76 -8.90
CA TYR A 26 -0.17 10.11 -9.20
C TYR A 26 -1.29 10.76 -8.38
N PRO A 27 -2.41 11.17 -9.01
CA PRO A 27 -3.59 11.59 -8.28
C PRO A 27 -4.29 10.35 -7.71
N VAL A 28 -4.48 10.32 -6.38
CA VAL A 28 -5.11 9.20 -5.68
C VAL A 28 -6.40 9.67 -5.01
N LYS A 29 -7.40 8.79 -4.98
CA LYS A 29 -8.65 8.95 -4.25
C LYS A 29 -8.82 7.74 -3.34
N GLY A 30 -9.43 7.93 -2.19
CA GLY A 30 -9.70 6.81 -1.28
C GLY A 30 -10.37 7.24 0.01
N VAL A 31 -10.44 6.30 0.95
CA VAL A 31 -10.98 6.49 2.30
C VAL A 31 -9.91 6.16 3.33
N ILE A 32 -9.73 7.02 4.33
CA ILE A 32 -8.79 6.77 5.42
C ILE A 32 -9.32 5.63 6.29
N VAL A 33 -8.55 4.54 6.39
CA VAL A 33 -8.86 3.36 7.22
C VAL A 33 -8.15 3.46 8.57
N ASP A 34 -6.92 3.97 8.61
CA ASP A 34 -6.14 4.12 9.84
C ASP A 34 -5.14 5.30 9.74
N LEU A 35 -4.77 5.87 10.88
CA LEU A 35 -3.84 6.99 11.02
C LEU A 35 -2.77 6.65 12.04
N LYS A 36 -1.50 6.64 11.62
CA LYS A 36 -0.34 6.30 12.45
C LYS A 36 0.67 7.45 12.54
N PRO A 37 0.38 8.52 13.30
CA PRO A 37 1.30 9.67 13.44
C PRO A 37 2.68 9.29 13.99
N GLY A 38 2.78 8.28 14.85
CA GLY A 38 4.07 7.79 15.38
C GLY A 38 4.98 7.20 14.30
N GLU A 39 4.41 6.63 13.25
CA GLU A 39 5.13 6.01 12.12
C GLU A 39 5.21 6.91 10.89
N LYS A 40 4.55 8.09 10.91
CA LYS A 40 4.30 8.94 9.73
C LYS A 40 3.60 8.18 8.59
N ILE A 41 2.60 7.37 8.92
CA ILE A 41 1.82 6.59 7.94
C ILE A 41 0.33 6.96 8.03
N VAL A 42 -0.31 7.02 6.87
CA VAL A 42 -1.77 6.94 6.74
C VAL A 42 -2.12 5.67 5.95
N VAL A 43 -3.10 4.91 6.40
CA VAL A 43 -3.60 3.72 5.69
C VAL A 43 -4.86 4.13 4.95
N VAL A 44 -4.88 3.92 3.63
CA VAL A 44 -5.96 4.35 2.75
C VAL A 44 -6.45 3.15 1.96
N ASP A 45 -7.77 2.95 1.94
CA ASP A 45 -8.47 2.16 0.94
C ASP A 45 -8.63 3.02 -0.31
N HIS A 46 -7.84 2.77 -1.35
CA HIS A 46 -7.74 3.66 -2.50
C HIS A 46 -8.35 3.08 -3.77
N ASP A 47 -8.92 3.97 -4.59
CA ASP A 47 -9.37 3.66 -5.96
C ASP A 47 -8.19 3.22 -6.85
N THR A 48 -8.49 2.66 -8.02
CA THR A 48 -7.49 2.37 -9.06
C THR A 48 -6.60 3.58 -9.32
N ILE A 49 -5.28 3.42 -9.20
CA ILE A 49 -4.29 4.42 -9.59
C ILE A 49 -3.86 4.08 -11.03
N PRO A 50 -4.26 4.87 -12.05
CA PRO A 50 -3.96 4.55 -13.44
C PRO A 50 -2.46 4.39 -13.68
N ASP A 51 -2.11 3.41 -14.51
CA ASP A 51 -0.73 3.08 -14.89
C ASP A 51 0.22 2.78 -13.70
N LEU A 52 -0.34 2.44 -12.53
CA LEU A 52 0.42 2.07 -11.33
C LEU A 52 -0.13 0.84 -10.61
N MET A 53 -1.39 0.85 -10.15
CA MET A 53 -1.94 -0.23 -9.32
C MET A 53 -3.48 -0.27 -9.23
N MET A 54 -4.01 -1.46 -8.97
CA MET A 54 -5.44 -1.72 -8.71
C MET A 54 -5.87 -1.20 -7.31
N PRO A 55 -7.18 -1.11 -7.03
CA PRO A 55 -7.67 -0.70 -5.71
C PRO A 55 -7.20 -1.64 -4.60
N MET A 56 -6.75 -1.09 -3.47
CA MET A 56 -6.39 -1.86 -2.27
C MET A 56 -6.29 -0.97 -1.03
N VAL A 57 -6.29 -1.61 0.15
CA VAL A 57 -5.93 -0.96 1.43
C VAL A 57 -4.42 -1.04 1.62
N MET A 58 -3.71 0.10 1.60
CA MET A 58 -2.26 0.11 1.82
C MET A 58 -1.75 1.34 2.59
N PRO A 59 -0.58 1.23 3.27
CA PRO A 59 0.04 2.36 3.95
C PRO A 59 0.75 3.31 2.97
N PHE A 60 0.56 4.61 3.17
CA PHE A 60 1.28 5.69 2.50
C PHE A 60 2.11 6.48 3.51
N ASN A 61 3.40 6.66 3.20
CA ASN A 61 4.30 7.48 4.03
C ASN A 61 3.96 8.97 3.92
N LEU A 62 4.16 9.71 5.00
CA LEU A 62 3.94 11.16 5.10
C LEU A 62 5.27 11.90 5.16
N LYS A 63 5.32 13.08 4.54
CA LYS A 63 6.53 13.94 4.57
C LYS A 63 6.56 14.80 5.83
N ASP A 64 5.47 15.52 6.10
CA ASP A 64 5.23 16.22 7.36
C ASP A 64 4.01 15.60 8.07
N LEU A 65 3.98 15.62 9.41
CA LEU A 65 2.80 15.19 10.16
C LEU A 65 1.62 16.17 10.00
N LYS A 66 1.89 17.41 9.58
CA LYS A 66 0.87 18.39 9.20
C LYS A 66 0.04 17.95 8.00
N ASP A 67 0.55 17.04 7.16
CA ASP A 67 -0.19 16.53 5.99
C ASP A 67 -1.47 15.76 6.41
N ILE A 68 -1.53 15.27 7.66
CA ILE A 68 -2.71 14.58 8.24
C ILE A 68 -3.43 15.36 9.34
N ASP A 69 -3.07 16.63 9.56
CA ASP A 69 -3.73 17.43 10.59
C ASP A 69 -5.19 17.73 10.22
N GLY A 70 -6.11 17.50 11.14
CA GLY A 70 -7.55 17.55 10.89
C GLY A 70 -8.16 16.40 10.07
N LEU A 71 -7.38 15.41 9.62
CA LEU A 71 -7.92 14.20 8.99
C LEU A 71 -8.44 13.20 10.03
N SER A 72 -9.45 12.41 9.65
CA SER A 72 -10.08 11.39 10.48
C SER A 72 -10.29 10.08 9.72
N ILE A 73 -10.33 8.97 10.46
CA ILE A 73 -10.77 7.67 9.92
C ILE A 73 -12.19 7.81 9.35
N GLY A 74 -12.42 7.24 8.17
CA GLY A 74 -13.65 7.35 7.39
C GLY A 74 -13.75 8.62 6.55
N ASP A 75 -12.75 9.51 6.51
CA ASP A 75 -12.73 10.62 5.54
C ASP A 75 -12.46 10.09 4.13
N SER A 76 -13.30 10.49 3.18
CA SER A 76 -13.01 10.36 1.77
C SER A 76 -12.10 11.50 1.35
N ILE A 77 -10.93 11.15 0.79
CA ILE A 77 -9.83 12.07 0.50
C ILE A 77 -9.37 11.96 -0.95
N HIS A 78 -8.92 13.08 -1.50
CA HIS A 78 -8.02 13.12 -2.65
C HIS A 78 -6.62 13.55 -2.19
N PHE A 79 -5.57 12.97 -2.77
CA PHE A 79 -4.18 13.33 -2.46
C PHE A 79 -3.24 13.08 -3.65
N GLU A 80 -2.00 13.56 -3.56
CA GLU A 80 -0.93 13.28 -4.52
C GLU A 80 0.01 12.22 -3.94
N PHE A 81 0.19 11.11 -4.65
CA PHE A 81 1.20 10.10 -4.34
C PHE A 81 2.46 10.33 -5.18
N ILE A 82 3.56 10.65 -4.51
CA ILE A 82 4.87 10.88 -5.11
C ILE A 82 5.61 9.54 -5.17
N TRP A 83 5.98 9.14 -6.39
CA TRP A 83 6.70 7.91 -6.68
C TRP A 83 8.07 8.23 -7.27
N ALA A 84 9.12 7.95 -6.49
CA ALA A 84 10.51 8.02 -6.92
C ALA A 84 11.26 6.79 -6.40
N ASP A 85 12.35 6.39 -7.06
CA ASP A 85 13.04 5.11 -6.87
C ASP A 85 13.56 4.90 -5.44
N THR A 86 13.88 6.01 -4.76
CA THR A 86 14.46 6.02 -3.41
C THR A 86 13.46 6.38 -2.32
N VAL A 87 12.37 7.08 -2.66
CA VAL A 87 11.39 7.59 -1.69
C VAL A 87 10.00 7.68 -2.31
N THR A 88 9.00 7.16 -1.58
CA THR A 88 7.58 7.31 -1.91
C THR A 88 6.85 7.95 -0.75
N TYR A 89 5.97 8.92 -1.02
CA TYR A 89 5.19 9.62 0.01
C TYR A 89 3.92 10.26 -0.55
N ALA A 90 2.90 10.40 0.30
CA ALA A 90 1.69 11.15 0.03
C ALA A 90 1.81 12.59 0.53
N LYS A 91 1.11 13.51 -0.15
CA LYS A 91 0.99 14.94 0.22
C LYS A 91 -0.31 15.52 -0.34
N ASN A 92 -0.58 16.80 -0.05
CA ASN A 92 -1.70 17.57 -0.63
C ASN A 92 -3.08 16.91 -0.39
N PHE A 93 -3.30 16.40 0.82
CA PHE A 93 -4.58 15.81 1.21
C PHE A 93 -5.71 16.84 1.18
N ARG A 94 -6.87 16.42 0.65
CA ARG A 94 -8.11 17.20 0.65
C ARG A 94 -9.30 16.29 0.95
N VAL A 95 -9.96 16.53 2.08
CA VAL A 95 -11.23 15.88 2.43
C VAL A 95 -12.31 16.32 1.44
N ILE A 96 -13.03 15.33 0.89
CA ILE A 96 -14.16 15.48 -0.03
C ILE A 96 -15.48 15.23 0.70
N GLY A 97 -15.47 14.38 1.73
CA GLY A 97 -16.62 14.04 2.56
C GLY A 97 -16.32 12.85 3.47
N LYS A 98 -17.35 12.11 3.88
CA LYS A 98 -17.19 10.81 4.53
C LYS A 98 -17.32 9.70 3.50
N GLY A 99 -16.36 8.77 3.52
CA GLY A 99 -16.38 7.55 2.72
C GLY A 99 -17.02 6.39 3.47
N GLN A 100 -17.32 5.32 2.74
CA GLN A 100 -17.61 4.03 3.36
C GLN A 100 -16.27 3.40 3.80
N LEU A 101 -16.16 3.02 5.06
CA LEU A 101 -15.05 2.20 5.52
C LEU A 101 -15.23 0.76 4.99
N PRO A 102 -14.16 0.04 4.66
CA PRO A 102 -14.26 -1.37 4.33
C PRO A 102 -14.95 -2.11 5.49
N GLU A 103 -15.98 -2.89 5.16
CA GLU A 103 -16.67 -3.68 6.16
C GLU A 103 -15.70 -4.70 6.74
N THR A 104 -15.54 -4.70 8.06
CA THR A 104 -14.80 -5.77 8.74
C THR A 104 -15.55 -7.08 8.46
N GLU A 105 -14.86 -8.10 7.95
CA GLU A 105 -15.43 -9.32 7.33
C GLU A 105 -16.45 -10.07 8.22
N ASN A 106 -16.42 -9.78 9.52
CA ASN A 106 -17.37 -10.06 10.58
C ASN A 106 -18.87 -9.82 10.25
N GLY A 107 -19.21 -9.18 9.12
CA GLY A 107 -20.58 -8.93 8.66
C GLY A 107 -21.15 -10.04 7.77
N PHE A 108 -20.35 -10.54 6.82
CA PHE A 108 -20.77 -11.51 5.81
C PHE A 108 -20.77 -12.95 6.32
N PHE A 109 -19.84 -13.32 7.20
CA PHE A 109 -19.74 -14.67 7.79
C PHE A 109 -20.55 -14.82 9.09
N LYS A 110 -21.66 -14.09 9.23
CA LYS A 110 -22.58 -14.25 10.38
C LYS A 110 -23.53 -15.43 10.25
N ASP A 111 -23.66 -15.97 9.05
CA ASP A 111 -24.38 -17.22 8.84
C ASP A 111 -23.57 -18.36 9.46
N GLU A 112 -24.14 -19.06 10.43
CA GLU A 112 -23.45 -20.08 11.25
C GLU A 112 -22.82 -21.22 10.44
N GLU A 113 -23.29 -21.42 9.20
CA GLU A 113 -22.79 -22.37 8.20
C GLU A 113 -21.39 -22.01 7.66
N TYR A 114 -21.05 -20.71 7.60
CA TYR A 114 -19.80 -20.21 7.00
C TYR A 114 -18.87 -19.53 8.01
N ALA A 115 -19.20 -19.56 9.30
CA ALA A 115 -18.38 -18.99 10.36
C ALA A 115 -17.06 -19.77 10.56
N GLU A 116 -15.98 -19.07 10.93
CA GLU A 116 -14.70 -19.71 11.28
C GLU A 116 -14.85 -20.61 12.51
N ARG A 117 -14.70 -21.92 12.31
CA ARG A 117 -14.78 -22.94 13.36
C ARG A 117 -13.55 -22.90 14.26
N LYS A 118 -13.76 -22.94 15.59
CA LYS A 118 -12.67 -22.92 16.58
C LYS A 118 -12.05 -24.30 16.78
N ILE A 119 -10.82 -24.33 17.30
CA ILE A 119 -10.13 -25.57 17.65
C ILE A 119 -10.98 -26.35 18.69
N GLY A 120 -11.39 -27.57 18.33
CA GLY A 120 -12.24 -28.43 19.15
C GLY A 120 -13.75 -28.32 18.86
N GLU A 121 -14.16 -27.46 17.94
CA GLU A 121 -15.53 -27.38 17.42
C GLU A 121 -15.81 -28.52 16.42
N THR A 122 -17.05 -28.98 16.35
CA THR A 122 -17.49 -29.99 15.37
C THR A 122 -17.72 -29.36 14.00
N ILE A 123 -17.21 -29.98 12.96
CA ILE A 123 -17.47 -29.61 11.57
C ILE A 123 -18.75 -30.31 11.10
N ASP A 124 -19.55 -29.64 10.28
CA ASP A 124 -20.77 -30.20 9.68
C ASP A 124 -20.46 -31.39 8.74
N ASP A 125 -21.38 -32.34 8.62
CA ASP A 125 -21.21 -33.43 7.65
C ASP A 125 -21.42 -32.91 6.21
N VAL A 126 -20.38 -33.08 5.39
CA VAL A 126 -20.35 -32.65 3.99
C VAL A 126 -20.08 -33.83 3.08
N THR A 127 -20.66 -33.79 1.88
CA THR A 127 -20.35 -34.76 0.81
C THR A 127 -19.30 -34.18 -0.12
N LEU A 128 -18.16 -34.85 -0.20
CA LEU A 128 -17.00 -34.51 -1.02
C LEU A 128 -16.89 -35.44 -2.22
N LEU A 129 -16.13 -35.03 -3.23
CA LEU A 129 -15.68 -35.89 -4.34
C LEU A 129 -14.23 -36.29 -4.11
N ASN A 130 -13.91 -37.58 -4.28
CA ASN A 130 -12.53 -38.05 -4.34
C ASN A 130 -11.93 -37.85 -5.75
N LEU A 131 -10.64 -38.15 -5.92
CA LEU A 131 -9.93 -38.01 -7.21
C LEU A 131 -10.57 -38.84 -8.33
N ASP A 132 -11.20 -39.96 -8.01
CA ASP A 132 -11.91 -40.85 -8.95
C ASP A 132 -13.37 -40.39 -9.21
N SER A 133 -13.75 -39.19 -8.76
CA SER A 133 -15.11 -38.62 -8.85
C SER A 133 -16.20 -39.44 -8.15
N SER A 134 -15.84 -40.23 -7.15
CA SER A 134 -16.78 -40.92 -6.26
C SER A 134 -17.09 -40.07 -5.02
N LEU A 135 -18.31 -40.20 -4.49
CA LEU A 135 -18.78 -39.43 -3.34
C LEU A 135 -18.30 -40.03 -2.02
N VAL A 136 -17.79 -39.18 -1.12
CA VAL A 136 -17.33 -39.53 0.23
C VAL A 136 -17.98 -38.56 1.22
N ARG A 137 -18.47 -39.07 2.36
CA ARG A 137 -19.02 -38.25 3.45
C ARG A 137 -18.07 -38.25 4.65
N LEU A 138 -18.23 -37.28 5.54
CA LEU A 138 -17.44 -37.21 6.78
C LEU A 138 -18.08 -38.01 7.93
N SER A 139 -19.37 -38.35 7.83
CA SER A 139 -20.09 -39.30 8.71
C SER A 139 -20.27 -40.70 8.10
#